data_AF-A0A445MVL8-F1
#
_entry.id   AF-A0A445MVL8-F1
#
_cell.length_a   1.000
_cell.length_b   1.000
_cell.length_c   1.000
_cell.angle_alpha   90.00
_cell.angle_beta   90.00
_cell.angle_gamma   90.00
#
_symmetry.space_group_name_H-M   'P 1'
#
loop_
_entity.id
_entity.type
_entity.pdbx_description
1 polymer ?
#
loop_
_entity_poly.entity_id
_entity_poly.type
_entity_poly.pdbx_seq_one_letter_code
_entity_poly.pdbx_strand_id
1 'polypeptide(L)'
;MEAATYKLGEYKLTEYDAGHLRWEAHFGLGALKEGRCFTKGEILFIGPADNDRPGFLKAEFLDHLKKLPEWHKTKYYFAGLDVYNCMTGNRVTKEEMLFWMLKNGIDEDSRILPEKSVQRLNNLSTRRDAGELNFRLQKYQIILNADGHVLWKTYAGPSTGIGGTGIILEDILFIGSPQNEQSNFTKRQFLADLQKLPKWDQTRYFCPKLSLHECKAEDPGQIPGKWSPIEKSVTETISAENIYKSEAEFQSNVLATLKHLAKKCITYIGILILWLISAFFDYLIHTFKRLKRKYS
;
A
#
# COMPACT_ATOMS: atom_id res chain seq x y z
N MET A 1 19.07 3.03 28.13
CA MET A 1 17.77 3.26 27.48
C MET A 1 17.05 1.94 27.51
N GLU A 2 15.90 1.92 28.17
CA GLU A 2 15.15 0.69 28.43
C GLU A 2 14.17 0.49 27.28
N ALA A 3 14.41 -0.51 26.44
CA ALA A 3 13.54 -0.80 25.31
C ALA A 3 12.48 -1.83 25.75
N ALA A 4 11.21 -1.45 25.68
CA ALA A 4 10.12 -2.40 25.91
C ALA A 4 9.97 -3.32 24.70
N THR A 5 9.78 -4.62 24.94
CA THR A 5 9.63 -5.61 23.86
C THR A 5 8.30 -6.33 23.98
N TYR A 6 7.67 -6.57 22.84
CA TYR A 6 6.35 -7.19 22.75
C TYR A 6 6.34 -8.24 21.64
N LYS A 7 5.36 -9.13 21.70
CA LYS A 7 5.01 -10.07 20.64
C LYS A 7 3.77 -9.58 19.89
N LEU A 8 3.76 -9.80 18.58
CA LEU A 8 2.59 -9.64 17.72
C LEU A 8 2.63 -10.73 16.64
N GLY A 9 1.90 -11.81 16.83
CA GLY A 9 1.97 -12.98 15.94
C GLY A 9 3.39 -13.56 15.86
N GLU A 10 3.98 -13.57 14.65
CA GLU A 10 5.39 -13.97 14.42
C GLU A 10 6.38 -12.79 14.47
N TYR A 11 5.94 -11.59 14.86
CA TYR A 11 6.78 -10.40 14.99
C TYR A 11 7.18 -10.14 16.44
N LYS A 12 8.45 -9.76 16.64
CA LYS A 12 8.92 -9.12 17.86
C LYS A 12 8.90 -7.62 17.64
N LEU A 13 8.16 -6.89 18.46
CA LEU A 13 8.14 -5.43 18.43
C LEU A 13 9.06 -4.90 19.52
N THR A 14 9.89 -3.90 19.18
CA THR A 14 10.77 -3.22 20.14
C THR A 14 10.46 -1.72 20.09
N GLU A 15 10.09 -1.17 21.23
CA GLU A 15 9.75 0.23 21.42
C GLU A 15 10.87 0.94 22.19
N TYR A 16 11.36 2.04 21.63
CA TYR A 16 12.41 2.87 22.23
C TYR A 16 11.84 4.20 22.75
N ASP A 17 12.61 4.89 23.59
CA ASP A 17 12.26 6.10 24.38
C ASP A 17 11.83 7.36 23.59
N ALA A 18 11.42 7.26 22.33
CA ALA A 18 10.89 8.35 21.51
C ALA A 18 9.72 7.90 20.61
N GLY A 19 9.02 6.83 20.98
CA GLY A 19 7.96 6.24 20.17
C GLY A 19 8.47 5.58 18.88
N HIS A 20 9.78 5.39 18.76
CA HIS A 20 10.36 4.62 17.68
C HIS A 20 10.04 3.14 17.89
N LEU A 21 9.30 2.57 16.95
CA LEU A 21 8.88 1.19 16.99
C LEU A 21 9.56 0.43 15.85
N ARG A 22 10.20 -0.68 16.17
CA ARG A 22 10.82 -1.60 15.20
C ARG A 22 10.20 -2.97 15.31
N TRP A 23 10.14 -3.67 14.20
CA TRP A 23 9.79 -5.08 14.16
C TRP A 23 11.02 -5.93 13.81
N GLU A 24 11.04 -7.15 14.33
CA GLU A 24 11.96 -8.21 13.95
C GLU A 24 11.13 -9.48 13.67
N ALA A 25 11.46 -10.23 12.61
CA ALA A 25 10.84 -11.52 12.33
C ALA A 25 11.84 -12.49 11.72
N HIS A 26 11.62 -13.78 11.94
CA HIS A 26 12.40 -14.84 11.30
C HIS A 26 12.11 -14.93 9.79
N PHE A 27 13.16 -15.12 9.00
CA PHE A 27 13.11 -15.20 7.56
C PHE A 27 14.12 -16.22 7.03
N GLY A 28 13.74 -17.02 6.02
CA GLY A 28 14.65 -17.99 5.41
C GLY A 28 15.22 -19.02 6.39
N LEU A 29 16.44 -19.49 6.15
CA LEU A 29 17.13 -20.44 7.04
C LEU A 29 18.09 -19.67 7.95
N GLY A 30 17.73 -19.50 9.22
CA GLY A 30 18.62 -18.90 10.22
C GLY A 30 18.88 -17.41 10.00
N ALA A 31 17.95 -16.68 9.37
CA ALA A 31 18.04 -15.24 9.19
C ALA A 31 16.88 -14.51 9.88
N LEU A 32 17.14 -13.26 10.21
CA LEU A 32 16.15 -12.33 10.75
C LEU A 32 16.05 -11.13 9.81
N LYS A 33 14.83 -10.66 9.63
CA LYS A 33 14.57 -9.35 9.06
C LYS A 33 14.13 -8.40 10.14
N GLU A 34 14.51 -7.15 9.99
CA GLU A 34 14.05 -6.07 10.85
C GLU A 34 13.67 -4.85 10.03
N GLY A 35 12.77 -4.05 10.58
CA GLY A 35 12.34 -2.81 9.95
C GLY A 35 11.62 -1.91 10.93
N ARG A 36 11.24 -0.73 10.45
CA ARG A 36 10.42 0.21 11.24
C ARG A 36 8.95 -0.17 11.20
N CYS A 37 8.25 0.17 12.26
CA CYS A 37 6.80 0.20 12.30
C CYS A 37 6.30 1.64 12.28
N PHE A 38 5.07 1.83 11.81
CA PHE A 38 4.39 3.11 11.82
C PHE A 38 3.00 2.95 12.42
N THR A 39 2.56 3.92 13.23
CA THR A 39 1.21 3.91 13.80
C THR A 39 0.38 5.01 13.17
N LYS A 40 -0.89 4.71 12.89
CA LYS A 40 -1.90 5.67 12.46
C LYS A 40 -3.21 5.32 13.15
N GLY A 41 -3.56 6.09 14.19
CA GLY A 41 -4.68 5.78 15.07
C GLY A 41 -4.62 4.35 15.59
N GLU A 42 -5.68 3.57 15.37
CA GLU A 42 -5.79 2.18 15.84
C GLU A 42 -5.03 1.14 15.00
N ILE A 43 -4.29 1.54 13.96
CA ILE A 43 -3.59 0.64 13.04
C ILE A 43 -2.07 0.72 13.22
N LEU A 44 -1.44 -0.44 13.40
CA LEU A 44 0.01 -0.64 13.31
C LEU A 44 0.42 -1.12 11.91
N PHE A 45 1.23 -0.36 11.21
CA PHE A 45 1.83 -0.75 9.93
C PHE A 45 3.20 -1.39 10.15
N ILE A 46 3.37 -2.62 9.67
CA ILE A 46 4.67 -3.27 9.59
C ILE A 46 5.36 -2.76 8.33
N GLY A 47 6.39 -1.92 8.51
CA GLY A 47 7.15 -1.33 7.42
C GLY A 47 8.01 -2.34 6.66
N PRO A 48 8.70 -1.91 5.59
CA PRO A 48 9.53 -2.81 4.84
C PRO A 48 10.75 -3.21 5.67
N ALA A 49 11.37 -4.35 5.36
CA ALA A 49 12.63 -4.72 5.97
C ALA A 49 13.69 -3.68 5.57
N ASP A 50 14.39 -3.15 6.57
CA ASP A 50 15.52 -2.26 6.37
C ASP A 50 16.83 -3.07 6.31
N ASN A 51 16.92 -4.18 7.05
CA ASN A 51 18.11 -5.02 7.13
C ASN A 51 17.78 -6.51 7.26
N ASP A 52 18.71 -7.33 6.76
CA ASP A 52 18.76 -8.76 6.98
C ASP A 52 19.98 -9.05 7.86
N ARG A 53 19.83 -9.88 8.90
CA ARG A 53 20.94 -10.28 9.77
C ARG A 53 20.91 -11.78 10.05
N PRO A 54 22.08 -12.43 10.26
CA PRO A 54 22.12 -13.78 10.79
C PRO A 54 21.34 -13.84 12.10
N GLY A 55 20.60 -14.92 12.28
CA GLY A 55 19.73 -15.08 13.44
C GLY A 55 19.57 -16.52 13.85
N PHE A 56 18.49 -16.75 14.59
CA PHE A 56 18.18 -18.04 15.19
C PHE A 56 17.42 -18.93 14.21
N LEU A 57 17.35 -20.23 14.50
CA LEU A 57 16.39 -21.10 13.83
C LEU A 57 14.97 -20.65 14.14
N LYS A 58 14.02 -20.90 13.22
CA LYS A 58 12.60 -20.50 13.39
C LYS A 58 12.05 -20.91 14.75
N ALA A 59 12.29 -22.16 15.16
CA ALA A 59 11.79 -22.71 16.42
C ALA A 59 12.30 -21.90 17.63
N GLU A 60 13.60 -21.62 17.69
CA GLU A 60 14.23 -20.85 18.77
C GLU A 60 13.68 -19.42 18.83
N PHE A 61 13.50 -18.78 17.68
CA PHE A 61 12.93 -17.44 17.62
C PHE A 61 11.47 -17.41 18.13
N LEU A 62 10.66 -18.39 17.72
CA LEU A 62 9.28 -18.51 18.21
C LEU A 62 9.21 -18.81 19.71
N ASP A 63 10.14 -19.62 20.23
CA ASP A 63 10.21 -19.90 21.68
C ASP A 63 10.63 -18.67 22.49
N HIS A 64 11.46 -17.79 21.92
CA HIS A 64 11.75 -16.48 22.53
C HIS A 64 10.53 -15.55 22.49
N LEU A 65 9.81 -15.51 21.37
CA LEU A 65 8.59 -14.70 21.24
C LEU A 65 7.54 -15.04 22.29
N LYS A 66 7.34 -16.33 22.61
CA LYS A 66 6.35 -16.79 23.62
C LYS A 66 6.57 -16.19 25.01
N LYS A 67 7.77 -15.71 25.32
CA LYS A 67 8.13 -15.12 26.62
C LYS A 67 7.83 -13.62 26.70
N LEU A 68 7.50 -12.99 25.57
CA LEU A 68 7.25 -11.54 25.51
C LEU A 68 5.76 -11.24 25.76
N PRO A 69 5.44 -10.09 26.36
CA PRO A 69 4.06 -9.63 26.49
C PRO A 69 3.43 -9.37 25.13
N GLU A 70 2.12 -9.58 24.99
CA GLU A 70 1.39 -9.33 23.75
C GLU A 70 1.24 -7.82 23.49
N TRP A 71 1.27 -7.43 22.21
CA TRP A 71 1.05 -6.05 21.78
C TRP A 71 -0.43 -5.66 21.88
N HIS A 72 -0.72 -4.64 22.69
CA HIS A 72 -2.10 -4.19 22.93
C HIS A 72 -2.31 -2.68 22.67
N LYS A 73 -1.33 -1.97 22.11
CA LYS A 73 -1.42 -0.52 21.90
C LYS A 73 -2.22 -0.12 20.66
N THR A 74 -2.41 -1.05 19.72
CA THR A 74 -3.26 -0.85 18.54
C THR A 74 -4.26 -1.99 18.44
N LYS A 75 -5.43 -1.73 17.83
CA LYS A 75 -6.46 -2.75 17.64
C LYS A 75 -6.14 -3.64 16.44
N TYR A 76 -5.60 -3.05 15.39
CA TYR A 76 -5.24 -3.73 14.16
C TYR A 76 -3.76 -3.59 13.83
N TYR A 77 -3.25 -4.54 13.05
CA TYR A 77 -1.99 -4.41 12.34
C TYR A 77 -2.16 -4.75 10.85
N PHE A 78 -1.30 -4.18 10.03
CA PHE A 78 -1.28 -4.35 8.59
C PHE A 78 0.13 -4.75 8.13
N ALA A 79 0.24 -5.97 7.60
CA ALA A 79 1.49 -6.51 7.08
C ALA A 79 1.62 -6.18 5.59
N GLY A 80 2.18 -5.01 5.30
CA GLY A 80 2.38 -4.52 3.93
C GLY A 80 2.37 -3.00 3.88
N LEU A 81 2.78 -2.42 2.75
CA LEU A 81 2.79 -0.96 2.57
C LEU A 81 2.11 -0.53 1.27
N ASP A 82 1.06 -1.24 0.86
CA ASP A 82 0.30 -0.91 -0.35
C ASP A 82 -0.75 0.17 -0.06
N VAL A 83 -0.35 1.27 0.59
CA VAL A 83 -1.23 2.42 0.83
C VAL A 83 -0.90 3.52 -0.18
N TYR A 84 -1.93 4.11 -0.76
CA TYR A 84 -1.86 5.10 -1.81
C TYR A 84 -2.68 6.33 -1.46
N ASN A 85 -2.23 7.50 -1.89
CA ASN A 85 -2.97 8.74 -1.76
C ASN A 85 -4.11 8.77 -2.79
N CYS A 86 -5.34 9.04 -2.36
CA CYS A 86 -6.53 9.04 -3.23
C CYS A 86 -6.46 10.09 -4.34
N MET A 87 -5.87 11.26 -4.05
CA MET A 87 -5.84 12.39 -4.97
C MET A 87 -4.74 12.27 -6.02
N THR A 88 -3.53 11.87 -5.60
CA THR A 88 -2.37 11.77 -6.49
C THR A 88 -2.23 10.39 -7.12
N GLY A 89 -2.78 9.35 -6.48
CA GLY A 89 -2.59 7.95 -6.86
C GLY A 89 -1.20 7.39 -6.55
N ASN A 90 -0.33 8.19 -5.93
CA ASN A 90 1.02 7.77 -5.56
C ASN A 90 1.01 6.92 -4.30
N ARG A 91 1.97 6.00 -4.20
CA ARG A 91 2.21 5.22 -2.97
C ARG A 91 2.67 6.18 -1.86
N VAL A 92 2.17 5.96 -0.65
CA VAL A 92 2.61 6.71 0.54
C VAL A 92 4.10 6.48 0.77
N THR A 93 4.86 7.55 0.99
CA THR A 93 6.31 7.49 1.21
C THR A 93 6.66 7.21 2.67
N LYS A 94 7.92 6.83 2.95
CA LYS A 94 8.39 6.64 4.33
C LYS A 94 8.23 7.93 5.15
N GLU A 95 8.50 9.08 4.54
CA GLU A 95 8.37 10.39 5.17
C GLU A 95 6.91 10.68 5.53
N GLU A 96 5.98 10.39 4.62
CA GLU A 96 4.55 10.57 4.88
C GLU A 96 4.04 9.64 6.00
N MET A 97 4.55 8.42 6.09
CA MET A 97 4.25 7.51 7.21
C MET A 97 4.85 8.00 8.54
N LEU A 98 6.06 8.57 8.52
CA LEU A 98 6.65 9.20 9.70
C LEU A 98 5.79 10.39 10.17
N PHE A 99 5.23 11.17 9.25
CA PHE A 99 4.29 12.23 9.60
C PHE A 99 3.01 11.73 10.27
N TRP A 100 2.58 10.48 10.04
CA TRP A 100 1.45 9.91 10.79
C TRP A 100 1.79 9.75 12.27
N MET A 101 3.03 9.41 12.60
CA MET A 101 3.48 9.26 13.99
C MET A 101 3.66 10.60 14.70
N LEU A 102 4.16 11.62 13.99
CA LEU A 102 4.39 12.95 14.57
C LEU A 102 3.10 13.68 14.93
N LYS A 103 2.03 13.48 14.15
CA LYS A 103 0.74 14.13 14.41
C LYS A 103 0.04 13.66 15.68
N ASN A 104 0.38 12.46 16.17
CA ASN A 104 -0.16 11.96 17.44
C ASN A 104 0.45 12.65 18.67
N GLY A 105 1.55 13.43 18.50
CA GLY A 105 2.24 14.14 19.59
C GLY A 105 1.88 15.62 19.74
N ILE A 106 1.00 16.16 18.89
CA ILE A 106 0.50 17.55 19.00
C ILE A 106 -0.92 17.47 19.55
N ASP A 107 -1.01 17.48 20.88
CA ASP A 107 -2.21 17.57 21.73
C ASP A 107 -3.43 16.70 21.39
N GLU A 108 -3.74 15.80 22.33
CA GLU A 108 -5.01 15.11 22.51
C GLU A 108 -6.25 16.03 22.53
N ASP A 109 -6.07 17.35 22.61
CA ASP A 109 -7.15 18.34 22.50
C ASP A 109 -7.61 18.58 21.05
N SER A 110 -6.93 17.94 20.09
CA SER A 110 -7.28 17.90 18.67
C SER A 110 -7.66 16.50 18.18
N ARG A 111 -8.39 15.72 18.99
CA ARG A 111 -9.19 14.54 18.55
C ARG A 111 -10.27 14.87 17.52
N ILE A 112 -10.22 16.07 16.94
CA ILE A 112 -10.76 16.34 15.63
C ILE A 112 -9.87 15.54 14.65
N LEU A 113 -10.29 14.31 14.31
CA LEU A 113 -10.31 13.86 12.90
C LEU A 113 -10.52 15.10 12.04
N PRO A 114 -10.03 15.27 10.79
CA PRO A 114 -10.54 16.38 9.98
C PRO A 114 -12.06 16.32 10.10
N GLU A 115 -12.69 17.25 10.83
CA GLU A 115 -14.07 17.06 11.29
C GLU A 115 -14.92 16.82 10.05
N LYS A 116 -14.49 17.46 8.97
CA LYS A 116 -14.83 17.23 7.58
C LYS A 116 -14.94 15.78 7.10
N SER A 117 -14.08 14.80 7.39
CA SER A 117 -14.22 13.44 6.80
C SER A 117 -15.25 12.59 7.53
N VAL A 118 -15.20 12.55 8.87
CA VAL A 118 -16.18 11.80 9.67
C VAL A 118 -17.51 12.55 9.78
N GLN A 119 -17.53 13.88 9.90
CA GLN A 119 -18.76 14.66 9.71
C GLN A 119 -19.26 14.59 8.28
N ARG A 120 -18.45 14.50 7.21
CA ARG A 120 -19.01 14.29 5.85
C ARG A 120 -19.72 12.95 5.77
N LEU A 121 -19.13 11.88 6.29
CA LEU A 121 -19.77 10.56 6.28
C LEU A 121 -21.06 10.57 7.14
N ASN A 122 -21.02 11.22 8.30
CA ASN A 122 -22.18 11.35 9.20
C ASN A 122 -23.24 12.34 8.67
N ASN A 123 -22.83 13.36 7.90
CA ASN A 123 -23.72 14.30 7.21
C ASN A 123 -24.34 13.68 5.96
N LEU A 124 -23.68 12.70 5.36
CA LEU A 124 -24.22 11.86 4.29
C LEU A 124 -25.28 10.89 4.84
N SER A 125 -25.05 10.27 5.99
CA SER A 125 -26.03 9.37 6.62
C SER A 125 -27.23 10.09 7.24
N THR A 126 -27.09 11.35 7.67
CA THR A 126 -28.23 12.17 8.14
C THR A 126 -29.08 12.74 7.01
N ARG A 127 -28.60 12.73 5.77
CA ARG A 127 -29.40 12.98 4.56
C ARG A 127 -30.13 11.70 4.18
N ARG A 128 -31.16 11.33 4.97
CA ARG A 128 -31.95 10.09 4.81
C ARG A 128 -32.67 9.90 3.45
N ASP A 129 -32.54 10.87 2.54
CA ASP A 129 -33.08 10.81 1.17
C ASP A 129 -32.00 10.66 0.09
N ALA A 130 -30.72 10.61 0.45
CA ALA A 130 -29.63 10.42 -0.52
C ALA A 130 -29.49 8.93 -0.85
N GLY A 131 -29.94 8.55 -2.04
CA GLY A 131 -29.68 7.21 -2.59
C GLY A 131 -28.19 6.89 -2.71
N GLU A 132 -27.90 5.68 -3.18
CA GLU A 132 -26.55 5.15 -3.40
C GLU A 132 -25.61 6.16 -4.08
N LEU A 133 -24.53 6.53 -3.40
CA LEU A 133 -23.55 7.48 -3.92
C LEU A 133 -22.41 6.75 -4.62
N ASN A 134 -22.18 7.16 -5.86
CA ASN A 134 -21.21 6.54 -6.74
C ASN A 134 -20.02 7.47 -7.00
N PHE A 135 -18.82 6.97 -6.75
CA PHE A 135 -17.57 7.71 -6.90
C PHE A 135 -16.58 6.94 -7.77
N ARG A 136 -15.61 7.65 -8.34
CA ARG A 136 -14.45 7.07 -9.02
C ARG A 136 -13.20 7.21 -8.15
N LEU A 137 -12.52 6.09 -7.94
CA LEU A 137 -11.17 6.02 -7.37
C LEU A 137 -10.27 5.23 -8.30
N GLN A 138 -9.43 5.92 -9.07
CA GLN A 138 -8.61 5.30 -10.12
C GLN A 138 -9.44 4.44 -11.10
N LYS A 139 -9.25 3.11 -11.07
CA LYS A 139 -9.99 2.11 -11.87
C LYS A 139 -11.23 1.55 -11.16
N TYR A 140 -11.46 1.92 -9.91
CA TYR A 140 -12.54 1.43 -9.09
C TYR A 140 -13.71 2.41 -9.09
N GLN A 141 -14.92 1.87 -9.23
CA GLN A 141 -16.14 2.53 -8.81
C GLN A 141 -16.33 2.22 -7.33
N ILE A 142 -16.41 3.25 -6.50
CA ILE A 142 -16.68 3.12 -5.06
C ILE A 142 -18.11 3.57 -4.82
N ILE A 143 -18.86 2.72 -4.13
CA ILE A 143 -20.28 2.86 -3.89
C ILE A 143 -20.46 2.99 -2.38
N LEU A 144 -21.04 4.10 -1.95
CA LEU A 144 -21.37 4.34 -0.55
C LEU A 144 -22.87 4.24 -0.38
N ASN A 145 -23.31 3.21 0.35
CA ASN A 145 -24.72 3.00 0.67
C ASN A 145 -25.16 3.93 1.81
N ALA A 146 -26.47 4.13 1.95
CA ALA A 146 -27.04 4.94 3.03
C ALA A 146 -26.65 4.43 4.43
N ASP A 147 -26.44 3.12 4.57
CA ASP A 147 -26.01 2.46 5.81
C ASP A 147 -24.52 2.67 6.13
N GLY A 148 -23.77 3.37 5.27
CA GLY A 148 -22.32 3.56 5.40
C GLY A 148 -21.48 2.39 4.91
N HIS A 149 -22.11 1.30 4.43
CA HIS A 149 -21.40 0.21 3.77
C HIS A 149 -20.73 0.68 2.48
N VAL A 150 -19.48 0.28 2.29
CA VAL A 150 -18.72 0.57 1.09
C VAL A 150 -18.68 -0.67 0.20
N LEU A 151 -19.17 -0.53 -1.02
CA LEU A 151 -18.97 -1.52 -2.08
C LEU A 151 -17.99 -0.96 -3.11
N TRP A 152 -17.31 -1.83 -3.81
CA TRP A 152 -16.45 -1.44 -4.93
C TRP A 152 -16.69 -2.33 -6.13
N LYS A 153 -16.46 -1.78 -7.32
CA LYS A 153 -16.49 -2.50 -8.60
C LYS A 153 -15.29 -2.12 -9.46
N THR A 154 -14.73 -3.06 -10.21
CA THR A 154 -13.74 -2.85 -11.27
C THR A 154 -13.91 -3.89 -12.37
N TYR A 155 -13.21 -3.74 -13.49
CA TYR A 155 -13.10 -4.80 -14.49
C TYR A 155 -11.96 -5.79 -14.15
N ALA A 156 -12.16 -7.07 -14.48
CA ALA A 156 -11.22 -8.18 -14.39
C ALA A 156 -10.98 -8.89 -15.74
N GLY A 157 -11.11 -8.15 -16.85
CA GLY A 157 -10.93 -8.70 -18.19
C GLY A 157 -11.55 -7.79 -19.25
N PRO A 158 -11.65 -8.25 -20.51
CA PRO A 158 -12.33 -7.51 -21.58
C PRO A 158 -13.83 -7.31 -21.32
N SER A 159 -14.48 -8.27 -20.66
CA SER A 159 -15.95 -8.36 -20.50
C SER A 159 -16.40 -8.80 -19.11
N THR A 160 -15.50 -8.85 -18.13
CA THR A 160 -15.82 -9.31 -16.78
C THR A 160 -15.69 -8.15 -15.82
N GLY A 161 -16.77 -7.82 -15.13
CA GLY A 161 -16.74 -7.01 -13.92
C GLY A 161 -16.55 -7.88 -12.68
N ILE A 162 -15.83 -7.35 -11.70
CA ILE A 162 -15.75 -7.89 -10.34
C ILE A 162 -16.10 -6.79 -9.36
N GLY A 163 -16.67 -7.17 -8.23
CA GLY A 163 -16.93 -6.26 -7.13
C GLY A 163 -16.64 -6.91 -5.80
N GLY A 164 -16.84 -6.15 -4.73
CA GLY A 164 -16.70 -6.65 -3.37
C GLY A 164 -17.00 -5.56 -2.37
N THR A 165 -16.76 -5.87 -1.10
CA THR A 165 -16.93 -4.91 0.00
C THR A 165 -15.63 -4.18 0.30
N GLY A 166 -15.73 -3.01 0.89
CA GLY A 166 -14.61 -2.25 1.44
C GLY A 166 -14.94 -1.74 2.84
N ILE A 167 -13.91 -1.31 3.55
CA ILE A 167 -14.06 -0.66 4.86
C ILE A 167 -13.25 0.62 4.91
N ILE A 168 -13.72 1.60 5.65
CA ILE A 168 -12.98 2.84 5.92
C ILE A 168 -12.51 2.79 7.37
N LEU A 169 -11.21 2.94 7.59
CA LEU A 169 -10.61 2.98 8.91
C LEU A 169 -9.44 3.97 8.92
N GLU A 170 -9.40 4.85 9.92
CA GLU A 170 -8.33 5.85 10.08
C GLU A 170 -8.04 6.67 8.81
N ASP A 171 -9.09 7.11 8.10
CA ASP A 171 -8.98 7.91 6.87
C ASP A 171 -8.24 7.16 5.73
N ILE A 172 -8.33 5.82 5.76
CA ILE A 172 -7.88 4.91 4.72
C ILE A 172 -9.08 4.05 4.27
N LEU A 173 -9.34 4.02 2.96
CA LEU A 173 -10.27 3.06 2.36
C LEU A 173 -9.54 1.75 2.05
N PHE A 174 -9.93 0.64 2.67
CA PHE A 174 -9.44 -0.70 2.36
C PHE A 174 -10.38 -1.41 1.40
N ILE A 175 -9.87 -1.81 0.24
CA ILE A 175 -10.60 -2.58 -0.77
C ILE A 175 -10.53 -4.06 -0.38
N GLY A 176 -11.68 -4.65 -0.08
CA GLY A 176 -11.81 -6.07 0.27
C GLY A 176 -11.57 -7.00 -0.91
N SER A 177 -11.61 -8.31 -0.62
CA SER A 177 -11.49 -9.34 -1.65
C SER A 177 -12.68 -9.29 -2.62
N PRO A 178 -12.46 -9.65 -3.90
CA PRO A 178 -13.57 -9.78 -4.85
C PRO A 178 -14.58 -10.80 -4.34
N GLN A 179 -15.85 -10.42 -4.32
CA GLN A 179 -16.99 -11.31 -4.13
C GLN A 179 -17.56 -11.63 -5.52
N ASN A 180 -18.19 -12.79 -5.69
CA ASN A 180 -18.64 -13.34 -6.98
C ASN A 180 -19.79 -12.56 -7.67
N GLU A 181 -19.86 -11.25 -7.48
CA GLU A 181 -20.71 -10.37 -8.26
C GLU A 181 -20.10 -10.16 -9.65
N GLN A 182 -20.47 -11.06 -10.57
CA GLN A 182 -20.21 -10.86 -11.98
C GLN A 182 -21.26 -9.93 -12.57
N SER A 183 -20.79 -8.83 -13.13
CA SER A 183 -21.62 -7.88 -13.86
C SER A 183 -21.29 -7.93 -15.35
N ASN A 184 -22.32 -8.02 -16.19
CA ASN A 184 -22.21 -8.12 -17.65
C ASN A 184 -21.99 -6.75 -18.30
N PHE A 185 -20.86 -6.10 -18.03
CA PHE A 185 -20.45 -4.90 -18.75
C PHE A 185 -19.12 -5.10 -19.49
N THR A 186 -18.97 -4.42 -20.63
CA THR A 186 -17.68 -4.39 -21.33
C THR A 186 -16.72 -3.44 -20.61
N LYS A 187 -15.42 -3.74 -20.64
CA LYS A 187 -14.39 -2.86 -20.07
C LYS A 187 -14.48 -1.42 -20.60
N ARG A 188 -14.79 -1.26 -21.89
CA ARG A 188 -14.93 0.07 -22.51
C ARG A 188 -16.12 0.84 -21.94
N GLN A 189 -17.26 0.19 -21.79
CA GLN A 189 -18.46 0.79 -21.21
C GLN A 189 -18.21 1.18 -19.75
N PHE A 190 -17.64 0.27 -18.94
CA PHE A 190 -17.31 0.55 -17.56
C PHE A 190 -16.38 1.76 -17.42
N LEU A 191 -15.32 1.84 -18.23
CA LEU A 191 -14.41 2.99 -18.19
C LEU A 191 -15.10 4.30 -18.60
N ALA A 192 -15.98 4.26 -19.60
CA ALA A 192 -16.75 5.42 -20.02
C ALA A 192 -17.71 5.92 -18.93
N ASP A 193 -18.35 5.00 -18.21
CA ASP A 193 -19.25 5.34 -17.10
C ASP A 193 -18.47 5.81 -15.87
N LEU A 194 -17.36 5.15 -15.56
CA LEU A 194 -16.45 5.51 -14.47
C LEU A 194 -15.96 6.96 -14.62
N GLN A 195 -15.63 7.41 -15.84
CA GLN A 195 -15.19 8.78 -16.09
C GLN A 195 -16.24 9.86 -15.77
N LYS A 196 -17.53 9.51 -15.79
CA LYS A 196 -18.64 10.44 -15.47
C LYS A 196 -18.83 10.62 -13.96
N LEU A 197 -18.28 9.72 -13.14
CA LEU A 197 -18.44 9.75 -11.69
C LEU A 197 -17.54 10.81 -11.03
N PRO A 198 -18.02 11.45 -9.94
CA PRO A 198 -17.19 12.34 -9.14
C PRO A 198 -15.99 11.58 -8.56
N LYS A 199 -14.86 12.27 -8.38
CA LYS A 199 -13.67 11.67 -7.75
C LYS A 199 -13.95 11.36 -6.28
N TRP A 200 -13.41 10.25 -5.79
CA TRP A 200 -13.42 9.91 -4.38
C TRP A 200 -12.60 10.92 -3.57
N ASP A 201 -13.26 11.57 -2.61
CA ASP A 201 -12.69 12.59 -1.73
C ASP A 201 -13.04 12.38 -0.25
N GLN A 202 -13.57 11.19 0.09
CA GLN A 202 -14.05 10.88 1.44
C GLN A 202 -12.90 10.41 2.36
N THR A 203 -11.83 9.86 1.79
CA THR A 203 -10.60 9.50 2.51
C THR A 203 -9.37 10.08 1.83
N ARG A 204 -8.32 10.39 2.61
CA ARG A 204 -7.02 10.80 2.06
C ARG A 204 -6.26 9.65 1.40
N TYR A 205 -6.45 8.44 1.90
CA TYR A 205 -5.72 7.26 1.46
C TYR A 205 -6.65 6.11 1.07
N PHE A 206 -6.11 5.18 0.28
CA PHE A 206 -6.72 3.88 0.04
C PHE A 206 -5.66 2.77 -0.04
N CYS A 207 -6.08 1.55 0.28
CA CYS A 207 -5.30 0.33 0.15
C CYS A 207 -6.09 -0.62 -0.76
N PRO A 208 -5.48 -1.17 -1.83
CA PRO A 208 -6.17 -2.05 -2.77
C PRO A 208 -6.38 -3.47 -2.22
N LYS A 209 -6.00 -3.73 -0.95
CA LYS A 209 -6.12 -5.02 -0.28
C LYS A 209 -6.64 -4.81 1.14
N LEU A 210 -7.50 -5.70 1.60
CA LEU A 210 -7.92 -5.79 2.98
C LEU A 210 -7.06 -6.83 3.69
N SER A 211 -5.88 -6.42 4.16
CA SER A 211 -4.95 -7.26 4.93
C SER A 211 -4.79 -6.74 6.35
N LEU A 212 -5.90 -6.28 6.94
CA LEU A 212 -5.95 -5.88 8.34
C LEU A 212 -6.14 -7.12 9.20
N HIS A 213 -5.32 -7.23 10.23
CA HIS A 213 -5.35 -8.31 11.20
C HIS A 213 -5.58 -7.71 12.59
N GLU A 214 -6.34 -8.39 13.43
CA GLU A 214 -6.50 -7.96 14.82
C GLU A 214 -5.20 -8.24 15.61
N CYS A 215 -4.80 -7.31 16.47
CA CYS A 215 -3.62 -7.49 17.32
C CYS A 215 -3.87 -8.48 18.45
N LYS A 216 -5.14 -8.70 18.85
CA LYS A 216 -5.50 -9.64 19.90
C LYS A 216 -5.67 -11.03 19.29
N ALA A 217 -5.02 -12.04 19.88
CA ALA A 217 -5.44 -13.41 19.67
C ALA A 217 -6.80 -13.58 20.36
N GLU A 218 -7.80 -14.09 19.64
CA GLU A 218 -9.00 -14.65 20.27
C GLU A 218 -8.54 -15.66 21.32
N ASP A 219 -9.04 -15.54 22.54
CA ASP A 219 -8.78 -16.50 23.60
C ASP A 219 -9.35 -17.85 23.14
N PRO A 220 -8.53 -18.90 22.92
CA PRO A 220 -9.00 -20.16 22.33
C PRO A 220 -10.00 -20.94 23.22
N GLY A 221 -10.36 -20.40 24.40
CA GLY A 221 -11.26 -20.99 25.38
C GLY A 221 -12.71 -20.48 25.39
N GLN A 222 -13.09 -19.46 24.60
CA GLN A 222 -14.49 -19.02 24.53
C GLN A 222 -15.16 -19.54 23.25
N ILE A 223 -16.10 -20.47 23.38
CA ILE A 223 -17.10 -20.75 22.34
C ILE A 223 -18.01 -19.51 22.28
N PRO A 224 -17.97 -18.69 21.22
CA PRO A 224 -18.84 -17.54 21.16
C PRO A 224 -20.26 -18.02 20.86
N GLY A 225 -21.15 -17.76 21.81
CA GLY A 225 -22.59 -17.82 21.58
C GLY A 225 -22.93 -17.00 20.33
N LYS A 226 -23.42 -17.70 19.31
CA LYS A 226 -24.27 -17.21 18.21
C LYS A 226 -23.89 -15.83 17.65
N TRP A 227 -22.80 -15.79 16.88
CA TRP A 227 -22.60 -14.77 15.86
C TRP A 227 -23.38 -15.15 14.59
N SER A 228 -24.16 -14.20 14.06
CA SER A 228 -24.80 -14.28 12.75
C SER A 228 -23.78 -14.08 11.62
N PRO A 229 -24.00 -14.65 10.43
CA PRO A 229 -22.93 -15.01 9.49
C PRO A 229 -22.30 -13.79 8.80
N ILE A 230 -21.01 -13.56 9.05
CA ILE A 230 -20.10 -13.04 8.02
C ILE A 230 -19.36 -14.27 7.50
N GLU A 231 -19.56 -14.56 6.23
CA GLU A 231 -19.21 -15.81 5.57
C GLU A 231 -17.76 -16.23 5.83
N LYS A 232 -17.64 -17.47 6.30
CA LYS A 232 -16.41 -18.25 6.27
C LYS A 232 -16.00 -18.46 4.80
N SER A 233 -15.15 -17.59 4.26
CA SER A 233 -14.34 -17.95 3.10
C SER A 233 -13.02 -18.50 3.60
N VAL A 234 -12.90 -19.83 3.55
CA VAL A 234 -11.68 -20.58 3.25
C VAL A 234 -10.39 -19.81 3.55
N THR A 235 -9.85 -20.02 4.75
CA THR A 235 -8.42 -19.87 5.00
C THR A 235 -7.69 -20.92 4.15
N GLU A 236 -7.51 -20.61 2.86
CA GLU A 236 -6.32 -21.09 2.18
C GLU A 236 -5.16 -20.43 2.91
N THR A 237 -4.49 -21.22 3.74
CA THR A 237 -3.15 -20.91 4.22
C THR A 237 -2.31 -20.63 2.98
N ILE A 238 -2.17 -19.35 2.63
CA ILE A 238 -1.14 -18.89 1.71
C ILE A 238 0.16 -19.18 2.44
N SER A 239 0.68 -20.39 2.23
CA SER A 239 2.04 -20.76 2.58
C SER A 239 2.93 -19.60 2.14
N ALA A 240 3.85 -19.18 3.02
CA ALA A 240 4.79 -18.10 2.75
C ALA A 240 5.46 -18.26 1.36
N GLU A 241 5.58 -19.50 0.87
CA GLU A 241 6.07 -19.88 -0.45
C GLU A 241 5.36 -19.19 -1.64
N ASN A 242 4.06 -18.88 -1.55
CA ASN A 242 3.32 -18.16 -2.60
C ASN A 242 3.59 -16.64 -2.58
N ILE A 243 3.92 -16.08 -1.40
CA ILE A 243 4.37 -14.69 -1.28
C ILE A 243 5.79 -14.57 -1.87
N TYR A 244 6.68 -15.54 -1.59
CA TYR A 244 8.03 -15.61 -2.16
C TYR A 244 8.04 -15.74 -3.70
N LYS A 245 7.12 -16.53 -4.28
CA LYS A 245 7.07 -16.72 -5.73
C LYS A 245 6.65 -15.43 -6.45
N SER A 246 5.70 -14.68 -5.89
CA SER A 246 5.27 -13.39 -6.46
C SER A 246 6.34 -12.29 -6.35
N GLU A 247 7.14 -12.30 -5.28
CA GLU A 247 8.17 -11.29 -5.06
C GLU A 247 9.43 -11.55 -5.92
N ALA A 248 9.82 -12.81 -6.11
CA ALA A 248 10.89 -13.19 -7.03
C ALA A 248 10.53 -12.89 -8.49
N GLU A 249 9.28 -13.15 -8.90
CA GLU A 249 8.78 -12.78 -10.23
C GLU A 249 8.69 -11.26 -10.42
N PHE A 250 8.28 -10.52 -9.38
CA PHE A 250 8.26 -9.06 -9.41
C PHE A 250 9.67 -8.46 -9.53
N GLN A 251 10.64 -8.94 -8.75
CA GLN A 251 12.04 -8.48 -8.82
C GLN A 251 12.67 -8.82 -10.18
N SER A 252 12.39 -10.00 -10.73
CA SER A 252 12.85 -10.40 -12.07
C SER A 252 12.28 -9.49 -13.17
N ASN A 253 10.99 -9.16 -13.10
CA ASN A 253 10.33 -8.28 -14.06
C ASN A 253 10.82 -6.82 -13.96
N VAL A 254 11.09 -6.33 -12.74
CA VAL A 254 11.69 -5.00 -12.51
C VAL A 254 13.12 -4.95 -13.06
N LEU A 255 13.93 -5.98 -12.82
CA LEU A 255 15.30 -6.03 -13.35
C LEU A 255 15.32 -6.13 -14.89
N ALA A 256 14.41 -6.89 -15.49
CA ALA A 256 14.28 -7.01 -16.93
C ALA A 256 13.87 -5.68 -17.59
N THR A 257 12.92 -4.95 -16.99
CA THR A 257 12.50 -3.62 -17.47
C THR A 257 13.60 -2.57 -17.31
N LEU A 258 14.35 -2.58 -16.21
CA LEU A 258 15.52 -1.71 -16.02
C LEU A 258 16.63 -2.00 -17.02
N LYS A 259 16.95 -3.28 -17.30
CA LYS A 259 17.91 -3.66 -18.35
C LYS A 259 17.49 -3.17 -19.73
N HIS A 260 16.19 -3.26 -20.04
CA HIS A 260 15.64 -2.78 -21.31
C HIS A 260 15.71 -1.24 -21.43
N LEU A 261 15.42 -0.51 -20.35
CA LEU A 261 15.56 0.95 -20.30
C LEU A 261 17.02 1.38 -20.43
N ALA A 262 17.95 0.73 -19.72
CA ALA A 262 19.38 1.00 -19.82
C ALA A 262 19.91 0.80 -21.25
N LYS A 263 19.49 -0.27 -21.93
CA LYS A 263 19.85 -0.53 -23.34
C LYS A 263 19.35 0.59 -24.28
N LYS A 264 18.11 1.07 -24.07
CA LYS A 264 17.57 2.21 -24.82
C LYS A 264 18.37 3.48 -24.56
N CYS A 265 18.70 3.79 -23.31
CA CYS A 265 19.52 4.97 -22.97
C CYS A 265 20.89 4.95 -23.65
N ILE A 266 21.59 3.80 -23.63
CA ILE A 266 22.88 3.66 -24.31
C ILE A 266 22.75 3.93 -25.82
N THR A 267 21.67 3.46 -26.44
CA THR A 267 21.42 3.67 -27.87
C THR A 267 21.16 5.15 -28.18
N TYR A 268 20.36 5.83 -27.36
CA TYR A 268 20.11 7.28 -27.51
C TYR A 268 21.37 8.12 -27.31
N ILE A 269 22.20 7.78 -26.31
CA ILE A 269 23.48 8.46 -26.09
C ILE A 269 24.40 8.27 -27.29
N GLY A 270 24.48 7.07 -27.87
CA GLY A 270 25.27 6.81 -29.09
C GLY A 270 24.81 7.65 -30.28
N ILE A 271 23.50 7.75 -30.52
CA ILE A 271 22.93 8.58 -31.60
C ILE A 271 23.23 10.07 -31.36
N LEU A 272 23.11 10.55 -30.12
CA LEU A 272 23.41 11.94 -29.77
C LEU A 272 24.89 12.28 -30.00
N ILE A 273 25.81 11.38 -29.65
CA ILE A 273 27.24 11.55 -29.89
C ILE A 273 27.54 11.64 -31.39
N LEU A 274 26.94 10.78 -32.21
CA LEU A 274 27.11 10.84 -33.67
C LEU A 274 26.60 12.17 -34.27
N TRP A 275 25.48 12.67 -33.78
CA TRP A 275 24.95 13.98 -34.16
C TRP A 275 25.91 15.12 -33.81
N LEU A 276 26.50 15.09 -32.61
CA LEU A 276 27.48 16.09 -32.17
C LEU A 276 28.76 16.05 -33.02
N ILE A 277 29.24 14.86 -33.35
CA ILE A 277 30.41 14.68 -34.22
C ILE A 277 30.13 15.24 -35.62
N SER A 278 28.97 14.95 -36.21
CA SER A 278 28.59 15.49 -37.53
C SER A 278 28.55 17.02 -37.52
N ALA A 279 27.88 17.61 -36.52
CA ALA A 279 27.79 19.06 -36.38
C ALA A 279 29.16 19.72 -36.21
N PHE A 280 30.08 19.07 -35.51
CA PHE A 280 31.46 19.53 -35.35
C PHE A 280 32.23 19.52 -36.68
N PHE A 281 32.09 18.47 -37.50
CA PHE A 281 32.73 18.42 -38.82
C PHE A 281 32.17 19.49 -39.77
N ASP A 282 30.86 19.71 -39.78
CA ASP A 282 30.24 20.78 -40.57
C ASP A 282 30.76 22.17 -40.16
N TYR A 283 30.93 22.39 -38.85
CA TYR A 283 31.53 23.60 -38.32
C TYR A 283 32.99 23.77 -38.76
N LEU A 284 33.79 22.71 -38.72
CA LEU A 284 35.18 22.73 -39.21
C LEU A 284 35.24 23.03 -40.72
N ILE A 285 34.43 22.37 -41.53
CA ILE A 285 34.38 22.61 -42.99
C ILE A 285 34.00 24.07 -43.27
N HIS A 286 33.03 24.62 -42.55
CA HIS A 286 32.60 26.01 -42.71
C HIS A 286 33.70 27.01 -42.31
N THR A 287 34.40 26.76 -41.20
CA THR A 287 35.52 27.60 -40.75
C THR A 287 36.71 27.54 -41.72
N PHE A 288 37.07 26.36 -42.24
CA PHE A 288 38.09 26.22 -43.29
C PHE A 288 37.71 26.96 -44.58
N LYS A 289 36.45 26.87 -45.03
CA LYS A 289 35.97 27.63 -46.20
C LYS A 289 36.06 29.15 -45.98
N ARG A 290 35.77 29.64 -44.77
CA ARG A 290 35.93 31.07 -44.42
C ARG A 290 37.39 31.50 -44.45
N LEU A 291 38.30 30.69 -43.89
CA LEU A 291 39.73 30.98 -43.91
C LEU A 291 40.26 31.02 -45.35
N LYS A 292 39.91 30.05 -46.19
CA LYS A 292 40.35 30.03 -47.60
C LYS A 292 39.93 31.28 -48.39
N ARG A 293 38.74 31.83 -48.14
CA ARG A 293 38.30 33.10 -48.77
C ARG A 293 39.04 34.33 -48.28
N LYS A 294 39.68 34.28 -47.11
CA LYS A 294 40.42 35.41 -46.53
C LYS A 294 41.86 35.48 -47.05
N TYR A 295 42.40 34.38 -47.54
CA TYR A 295 43.79 34.23 -47.99
C TYR A 295 43.94 33.91 -49.49
N SER A 296 42.84 33.94 -50.24
CA SER A 296 42.81 33.86 -51.71
C SER A 296 42.34 35.18 -52.28
#